data_AF-A0A7W1IA14-F1
#
_entry.id   AF-A0A7W1IA14-F1
#
_cell.length_a   1.000
_cell.length_b   1.000
_cell.length_c   1.000
_cell.angle_alpha   90.00
_cell.angle_beta   90.00
_cell.angle_gamma   90.00
#
_symmetry.space_group_name_H-M   'P 1'
#
loop_
_entity.id
_entity.type
_entity.pdbx_description
1 polymer ?
#
loop_
_entity_poly.entity_id
_entity_poly.type
_entity_poly.pdbx_seq_one_letter_code
_entity_poly.pdbx_strand_id
1 'polypeptide(L)'
;MSPATPMFMTPFAFRSARLWAITRIALSAVFFLAGENPLRLSVFPVVGIVALVTVLGAIEIRRNREMALLGNLGVSPLPLSAILLGPAATGELTLASIGLLTR
;
A
#
# COMPACT_ATOMS: atom_id res chain seq x y z
N MET A 1 12.78 16.22 14.08
CA MET A 1 11.92 15.04 14.27
C MET A 1 12.18 14.49 15.66
N SER A 2 11.15 14.36 16.50
CA SER A 2 11.28 13.74 17.83
C SER A 2 11.59 12.24 17.68
N PRO A 3 12.42 11.61 18.52
CA PRO A 3 12.72 10.17 18.42
C PRO A 3 11.48 9.26 18.52
N ALA A 4 10.33 9.77 18.97
CA ALA A 4 9.09 9.03 19.08
C ALA A 4 8.32 8.85 17.74
N THR A 5 8.52 9.74 16.75
CA THR A 5 7.81 9.69 15.46
C THR A 5 7.88 8.35 14.72
N PRO A 6 9.05 7.68 14.58
CA PRO A 6 9.11 6.40 13.87
C PRO A 6 8.32 5.28 14.57
N MET A 7 8.26 5.26 15.91
CA MET A 7 7.56 4.21 16.65
C MET A 7 6.04 4.23 16.40
N PHE A 8 5.44 5.42 16.24
CA PHE A 8 4.01 5.56 15.95
C PHE A 8 3.65 5.31 14.49
N MET A 9 4.60 5.40 13.55
CA MET A 9 4.38 5.22 12.12
C MET A 9 4.42 3.76 11.66
N THR A 10 5.23 2.94 12.32
CA THR A 10 5.38 1.49 12.05
C THR A 10 4.05 0.72 11.95
N PRO A 11 3.07 0.86 12.88
CA PRO A 11 1.81 0.11 12.77
C PRO A 11 0.99 0.49 11.52
N PHE A 12 1.05 1.74 11.07
CA PHE A 12 0.37 2.16 9.83
C PHE A 12 1.02 1.57 8.59
N ALA A 13 2.36 1.50 8.57
CA ALA A 13 3.10 0.85 7.49
C ALA A 13 2.77 -0.66 7.41
N PHE A 14 2.73 -1.37 8.54
CA PHE A 14 2.34 -2.78 8.58
C PHE A 14 0.90 -3.01 8.12
N ARG A 15 -0.04 -2.16 8.52
CA ARG A 15 -1.43 -2.25 8.04
C ARG A 15 -1.52 -2.03 6.54
N SER A 16 -0.85 -1.00 6.00
CA SER A 16 -0.82 -0.75 4.56
C SER A 16 -0.17 -1.92 3.80
N ALA A 17 0.95 -2.47 4.30
CA ALA A 17 1.59 -3.64 3.70
C ALA A 17 0.67 -4.87 3.69
N ARG A 18 -0.04 -5.13 4.80
CA ARG A 18 -1.02 -6.23 4.88
C ARG A 18 -2.18 -6.01 3.92
N LEU A 19 -2.70 -4.80 3.84
CA LEU A 19 -3.79 -4.44 2.94
C LEU A 19 -3.37 -4.66 1.48
N TRP A 20 -2.18 -4.17 1.11
CA TRP A 20 -1.59 -4.43 -0.20
C TRP A 20 -1.50 -5.94 -0.48
N ALA A 21 -0.94 -6.73 0.43
CA ALA A 21 -0.78 -8.17 0.22
C ALA A 21 -2.12 -8.88 0.00
N ILE A 22 -3.15 -8.55 0.79
CA ILE A 22 -4.49 -9.13 0.64
C ILE A 22 -5.11 -8.75 -0.71
N THR A 23 -5.11 -7.45 -1.03
CA THR A 23 -5.63 -6.95 -2.32
C THR A 23 -4.89 -7.59 -3.49
N ARG A 24 -3.57 -7.75 -3.37
CA ARG A 24 -2.74 -8.30 -4.41
C ARG A 24 -3.00 -9.79 -4.62
N ILE A 25 -3.13 -10.57 -3.56
CA ILE A 25 -3.50 -12.00 -3.66
C ILE A 25 -4.87 -12.16 -4.32
N ALA A 26 -5.86 -11.36 -3.91
CA ALA A 26 -7.20 -11.39 -4.48
C ALA A 26 -7.19 -11.06 -5.97
N LEU A 27 -6.52 -9.98 -6.36
CA LEU A 27 -6.44 -9.57 -7.77
C LEU A 27 -5.55 -10.49 -8.61
N SER A 28 -4.51 -11.09 -8.03
CA SER A 28 -3.72 -12.13 -8.72
C SER A 28 -4.58 -13.30 -9.14
N ALA A 29 -5.53 -13.74 -8.31
CA ALA A 29 -6.48 -14.78 -8.70
C ALA A 29 -7.38 -14.32 -9.85
N VAL A 30 -7.85 -13.07 -9.83
CA VAL A 30 -8.66 -12.50 -10.92
C VAL A 30 -7.88 -12.43 -12.24
N PHE A 31 -6.64 -11.92 -12.22
CA PHE A 31 -5.80 -11.86 -13.42
C PHE A 31 -5.45 -13.24 -13.95
N PHE A 32 -5.14 -14.18 -13.06
CA PHE A 32 -4.88 -15.57 -13.44
C PHE A 32 -6.10 -16.22 -14.11
N LEU A 33 -7.31 -16.01 -13.57
CA LEU A 33 -8.56 -16.48 -14.17
C LEU A 33 -8.88 -15.79 -15.51
N ALA A 34 -8.42 -14.56 -15.70
CA ALA A 34 -8.52 -13.83 -16.97
C ALA A 34 -7.46 -14.26 -18.01
N GLY A 35 -6.55 -15.19 -17.66
CA GLY A 35 -5.46 -15.64 -18.53
C GLY A 35 -4.26 -14.71 -18.58
N GLU A 36 -4.20 -13.69 -17.72
CA GLU A 36 -3.03 -12.81 -17.59
C GLU A 36 -2.04 -13.33 -16.54
N ASN A 37 -0.74 -13.12 -16.78
CA ASN A 37 0.28 -13.46 -15.79
C ASN A 37 0.27 -12.39 -14.68
N PRO A 38 -0.11 -12.73 -13.43
CA PRO A 38 -0.24 -11.76 -12.36
C PRO A 38 1.10 -11.16 -11.94
N LEU A 39 2.25 -11.73 -12.30
CA LEU A 39 3.58 -11.17 -12.04
C LEU A 39 4.04 -10.18 -13.11
N ARG A 40 3.33 -10.10 -14.24
CA ARG A 40 3.69 -9.31 -15.42
C ARG A 40 2.52 -8.45 -15.88
N LEU A 41 2.00 -7.63 -14.97
CA LEU A 41 0.93 -6.69 -15.27
C LEU A 41 1.50 -5.47 -16.01
N SER A 42 0.66 -4.88 -16.86
CA SER A 42 0.97 -3.57 -17.46
C SER A 42 0.88 -2.46 -16.41
N VAL A 43 1.34 -1.25 -16.77
CA VAL A 43 1.40 -0.11 -15.84
C VAL A 43 0.01 0.27 -15.30
N PHE A 44 -1.05 0.14 -16.10
CA PHE A 44 -2.40 0.56 -15.71
C PHE A 44 -2.99 -0.24 -14.53
N PRO A 45 -3.01 -1.60 -14.56
CA PRO A 45 -3.39 -2.40 -13.39
C PRO A 45 -2.55 -2.10 -12.15
N VAL A 46 -1.23 -1.92 -12.31
CA VAL A 46 -0.32 -1.62 -11.19
C VAL A 46 -0.69 -0.30 -10.52
N VAL A 47 -0.87 0.77 -11.31
CA VAL A 47 -1.33 2.07 -10.79
C VAL A 47 -2.70 1.95 -10.13
N GLY A 48 -3.61 1.18 -10.72
CA GLY A 48 -4.93 0.90 -10.15
C GLY A 48 -4.86 0.19 -8.79
N ILE A 49 -4.01 -0.81 -8.64
CA ILE A 49 -3.78 -1.53 -7.37
C ILE A 49 -3.24 -0.57 -6.31
N VAL A 50 -2.20 0.21 -6.63
CA VAL A 50 -1.61 1.17 -5.69
C VAL A 50 -2.63 2.22 -5.26
N ALA A 51 -3.40 2.78 -6.21
CA ALA A 51 -4.45 3.74 -5.92
C ALA A 51 -5.55 3.13 -5.03
N LEU A 52 -6.00 1.92 -5.34
CA LEU A 52 -7.03 1.21 -4.57
C LEU A 52 -6.57 0.97 -3.13
N VAL A 53 -5.37 0.43 -2.92
CA VAL A 53 -4.82 0.18 -1.57
C VAL A 53 -4.67 1.48 -0.79
N THR A 54 -4.20 2.54 -1.44
CA THR A 54 -4.04 3.87 -0.81
C THR A 54 -5.39 4.43 -0.36
N VAL A 55 -6.42 4.34 -1.21
CA VAL A 55 -7.78 4.80 -0.89
C VAL A 55 -8.39 3.97 0.23
N LEU A 56 -8.27 2.63 0.19
CA LEU A 56 -8.78 1.76 1.23
C LEU A 56 -8.10 2.03 2.58
N GLY A 57 -6.77 2.23 2.60
CA GLY A 57 -6.04 2.60 3.81
C GLY A 57 -6.47 3.97 4.36
N ALA A 58 -6.71 4.95 3.48
CA ALA A 58 -7.23 6.26 3.89
C ALA A 58 -8.66 6.17 4.48
N ILE A 59 -9.51 5.32 3.89
CA ILE A 59 -10.87 5.05 4.40
C ILE A 59 -10.80 4.40 5.78
N GLU A 60 -9.92 3.43 5.99
CA GLU A 60 -9.74 2.75 7.27
C GLU A 60 -9.30 3.72 8.39
N ILE A 61 -8.31 4.57 8.12
CA ILE A 61 -7.84 5.61 9.06
C ILE A 61 -8.97 6.58 9.41
N ARG A 62 -9.76 7.01 8.40
CA ARG A 62 -10.92 7.87 8.63
C ARG A 62 -11.99 7.18 9.48
N ARG A 63 -12.29 5.90 9.19
CA ARG A 63 -13.29 5.12 9.93
C ARG A 63 -12.92 4.93 11.40
N ASN A 64 -11.63 4.73 11.67
CA ASN A 64 -11.10 4.54 13.02
C ASN A 64 -10.83 5.87 13.75
N ARG A 65 -11.14 7.02 13.14
CA ARG A 65 -10.89 8.38 13.66
C ARG A 65 -9.42 8.64 14.02
N GLU A 66 -8.49 7.90 13.42
CA GLU A 66 -7.05 7.99 13.69
C GLU A 66 -6.46 9.31 13.17
N MET A 67 -7.13 9.99 12.24
CA MET A 67 -6.73 11.33 11.76
C MET A 67 -6.62 12.37 12.88
N ALA A 68 -7.52 12.32 13.87
CA ALA A 68 -7.49 13.27 14.99
C ALA A 68 -6.29 13.01 15.92
N LEU A 69 -5.98 11.74 16.17
CA LEU A 69 -4.82 11.34 16.95
C LEU A 69 -3.51 11.72 16.25
N LEU A 70 -3.42 11.47 14.95
CA LEU A 70 -2.26 11.82 14.14
C LEU A 70 -2.06 13.34 14.06
N GLY A 71 -3.15 14.11 13.92
CA GLY A 71 -3.12 15.57 13.98
C GLY A 71 -2.60 16.10 15.32
N ASN A 72 -3.05 15.52 16.44
CA ASN A 72 -2.59 15.89 17.78
C ASN A 72 -1.11 15.53 18.03
N LEU A 73 -0.59 14.51 17.34
CA LEU A 73 0.83 14.13 17.37
C LEU A 73 1.70 14.98 16.43
N GLY A 74 1.13 15.99 15.75
CA GLY A 74 1.83 16.86 14.82
C GLY A 74 2.20 16.17 13.50
N VAL A 75 1.57 15.03 13.18
CA VAL A 75 1.81 14.33 11.91
C VAL A 75 1.04 15.06 10.81
N SER A 76 1.79 15.64 9.87
CA SER A 76 1.19 16.32 8.72
C SER A 76 0.58 15.31 7.72
N PRO A 77 -0.35 15.73 6.85
CA PRO A 77 -1.01 14.83 5.89
C PRO A 77 -0.04 14.18 4.89
N LEU A 78 1.06 14.87 4.58
CA LEU A 78 2.06 14.44 3.59
C LEU A 78 2.75 13.13 4.00
N PRO A 79 3.42 13.03 5.17
CA PRO A 79 4.04 11.78 5.61
C PRO A 79 3.03 10.64 5.81
N LEU A 80 1.76 10.95 6.14
CA LEU A 80 0.72 9.93 6.20
C LEU A 80 0.43 9.34 4.81
N SER A 81 0.31 10.17 3.78
CA SER A 81 0.13 9.70 2.40
C SER A 81 1.31 8.86 1.93
N ALA A 82 2.54 9.23 2.29
CA ALA A 82 3.73 8.45 1.97
C ALA A 82 3.75 7.08 2.66
N ILE A 83 3.31 6.99 3.92
CA ILE A 83 3.20 5.71 4.64
C ILE A 83 2.12 4.81 4.05
N LEU A 84 1.03 5.38 3.56
CA LEU A 84 -0.03 4.63 2.90
C LEU A 84 0.41 4.11 1.54
N LEU A 85 1.04 4.96 0.73
CA LEU A 85 1.44 4.64 -0.64
C LEU A 85 2.71 3.77 -0.70
N GLY A 86 3.66 4.01 0.21
CA GLY A 86 5.00 3.43 0.19
C GLY A 86 5.03 1.90 0.13
N PRO A 87 4.32 1.17 1.02
CA PRO A 87 4.28 -0.29 1.00
C PRO A 87 3.71 -0.87 -0.30
N ALA A 88 2.62 -0.30 -0.82
CA ALA A 88 2.01 -0.77 -2.07
C ALA A 88 2.91 -0.51 -3.28
N ALA A 89 3.49 0.68 -3.39
CA ALA A 89 4.41 1.02 -4.47
C ALA A 89 5.68 0.15 -4.42
N THR A 90 6.28 -0.01 -3.24
CA THR A 90 7.46 -0.88 -3.04
C THR A 90 7.15 -2.33 -3.36
N GLY A 91 5.97 -2.82 -2.95
CA GLY A 91 5.51 -4.18 -3.23
C GLY A 91 5.36 -4.46 -4.72
N GLU A 92 4.69 -3.58 -5.47
CA GLU A 92 4.55 -3.73 -6.92
C GLU A 92 5.90 -3.61 -7.66
N LEU A 93 6.78 -2.71 -7.24
CA LEU A 93 8.14 -2.60 -7.81
C LEU A 93 8.95 -3.89 -7.58
N THR A 94 8.80 -4.50 -6.40
CA THR A 94 9.48 -5.76 -6.07
C THR A 94 8.95 -6.89 -6.95
N LEU A 95 7.62 -7.01 -7.11
CA LEU A 95 7.02 -8.01 -7.98
C LEU A 95 7.40 -7.82 -9.45
N ALA A 96 7.41 -6.57 -9.94
CA ALA A 96 7.88 -6.26 -11.29
C ALA A 96 9.33 -6.69 -11.50
N SER A 97 10.20 -6.45 -10.52
CA SER A 97 11.61 -6.86 -10.56
C SER A 97 11.77 -8.39 -10.60
N ILE A 98 11.00 -9.12 -9.80
CA ILE A 98 10.97 -10.59 -9.82
C ILE A 98 10.43 -11.12 -11.16
N GLY A 99 9.40 -10.48 -11.70
CA GLY A 99 8.82 -10.82 -13.00
C GLY A 99 9.79 -10.63 -14.17
N LEU A 100 10.74 -9.69 -14.04
CA LEU A 100 11.84 -9.48 -14.98
C LEU A 100 12.93 -10.56 -14.87
N LEU A 101 13.27 -11.00 -13.65
CA LEU A 101 14.32 -11.99 -13.38
C LEU A 101 13.93 -13.43 -13.75
N THR A 102 12.65 -13.74 -13.78
CA THR A 102 12.11 -15.09 -14.08
C THR A 102 11.84 -15.30 -15.59
N ARG A 103 12.70 -14.71 -16.44
CA ARG A 103 12.74 -14.95 -17.90
C ARG A 103 13.66 -16.10 -18.23
#